data_AF-F3FVT2-F1
#
_entry.id   AF-F3FVT2-F1
#
_cell.length_a   1.000
_cell.length_b   1.000
_cell.length_c   1.000
_cell.angle_alpha   90.00
_cell.angle_beta   90.00
_cell.angle_gamma   90.00
#
_symmetry.space_group_name_H-M   'P 1'
#
loop_
_entity.id
_entity.type
_entity.pdbx_description
1 polymer ?
#
loop_
_entity_poly.entity_id
_entity_poly.type
_entity_poly.pdbx_seq_one_letter_code
_entity_poly.pdbx_strand_id
1 'polypeptide(L)'
;MVLGFLLAVLFGLVLALTLRSQITIVHRLSKGYLSFFRNTPLMVQLYVLFFALPLAGITFPAITTGVIGLGCYYAAYIAEAYRGAIDDIPAGQWEAARALDFNRGDTWRRIILP
;
A
#
# COMPACT_ATOMS: atom_id res chain seq x y z
N MET A 1 -10.08 -2.77 -14.55
CA MET A 1 -8.80 -2.04 -14.70
C MET A 1 -8.77 -0.80 -13.81
N VAL A 2 -9.60 0.22 -14.05
CA VAL A 2 -9.61 1.46 -13.23
C VAL A 2 -9.86 1.21 -11.74
N LEU A 3 -10.86 0.40 -11.38
CA LEU A 3 -11.17 0.09 -9.97
C LEU A 3 -10.01 -0.60 -9.23
N GLY A 4 -9.33 -1.54 -9.90
CA GLY A 4 -8.16 -2.21 -9.33
C GLY A 4 -6.98 -1.25 -9.12
N PHE A 5 -6.77 -0.34 -10.07
CA PHE A 5 -5.76 0.71 -9.92
C PHE A 5 -6.10 1.69 -8.79
N LEU A 6 -7.36 2.10 -8.65
CA LEU A 6 -7.82 2.94 -7.54
C LEU A 6 -7.61 2.24 -6.19
N LEU A 7 -7.93 0.94 -6.11
CA LEU A 7 -7.63 0.14 -4.92
C LEU A 7 -6.13 0.15 -4.63
N ALA A 8 -5.30 -0.06 -5.66
CA ALA A 8 -3.85 -0.10 -5.51
C ALA A 8 -3.28 1.23 -5.01
N VAL A 9 -3.76 2.35 -5.54
CA VAL A 9 -3.33 3.70 -5.14
C VAL A 9 -3.69 3.98 -3.69
N LEU A 10 -4.97 3.80 -3.33
CA LEU A 10 -5.45 4.09 -1.98
C LEU A 10 -4.82 3.15 -0.95
N PHE A 11 -4.79 1.84 -1.24
CA PHE A 11 -4.25 0.87 -0.31
C PHE A 11 -2.72 0.94 -0.23
N GLY A 12 -2.05 1.21 -1.34
CA GLY A 12 -0.62 1.47 -1.38
C GLY A 12 -0.22 2.67 -0.53
N LEU A 13 -1.00 3.75 -0.54
CA LEU A 13 -0.78 4.91 0.34
C LEU A 13 -0.92 4.52 1.81
N VAL A 14 -1.98 3.78 2.17
CA VAL A 14 -2.17 3.30 3.55
C VAL A 14 -0.99 2.44 3.98
N LEU A 15 -0.54 1.51 3.15
CA LEU A 15 0.62 0.65 3.43
C LEU A 15 1.91 1.46 3.60
N ALA A 16 2.14 2.47 2.75
CA ALA A 16 3.30 3.36 2.85
C ALA A 16 3.33 4.11 4.20
N LEU A 17 2.17 4.58 4.65
CA LEU A 17 2.04 5.25 5.94
C LEU A 17 2.22 4.27 7.12
N THR A 18 1.62 3.08 7.06
CA THR A 18 1.73 2.08 8.13
C THR A 18 3.14 1.48 8.24
N LEU A 19 3.90 1.44 7.14
CA LEU A 19 5.32 1.08 7.16
C LEU A 19 6.17 2.06 7.99
N ARG A 20 5.73 3.31 8.17
CA ARG A 20 6.39 4.31 9.03
C ARG A 20 5.82 4.36 10.45
N SER A 21 4.87 3.48 10.79
CA SER A 21 4.32 3.40 12.14
C SER A 21 5.36 2.91 13.14
N GLN A 22 5.33 3.49 14.35
CA GLN A 22 6.17 3.04 15.47
C GLN A 22 5.64 1.77 16.13
N ILE A 23 4.42 1.36 15.79
CA ILE A 23 3.81 0.13 16.30
C ILE A 23 4.41 -1.06 15.55
N THR A 24 5.27 -1.83 16.24
CA THR A 24 6.03 -2.95 15.65
C THR A 24 5.16 -3.96 14.92
N ILE A 25 3.99 -4.30 15.45
CA ILE A 25 3.08 -5.26 14.80
C ILE A 25 2.55 -4.73 13.46
N VAL A 26 2.17 -3.45 13.40
CA VAL A 26 1.66 -2.80 12.18
C VAL A 26 2.76 -2.74 11.11
N HIS A 27 3.97 -2.35 11.51
CA HIS A 27 5.13 -2.32 10.61
C HIS A 27 5.43 -3.72 10.06
N ARG A 28 5.47 -4.74 10.92
CA ARG A 28 5.74 -6.13 10.52
C ARG A 28 4.69 -6.70 9.59
N LEU A 29 3.41 -6.48 9.87
CA LEU A 29 2.31 -6.92 8.99
C LEU A 29 2.39 -6.24 7.62
N SER A 30 2.67 -4.93 7.58
CA SER A 30 2.81 -4.18 6.33
C SER A 30 4.01 -4.68 5.50
N LYS A 31 5.16 -4.94 6.15
CA LYS A 31 6.31 -5.58 5.49
C LYS A 31 6.01 -7.00 5.01
N GLY A 32 5.28 -7.78 5.81
CA GLY A 32 4.85 -9.12 5.44
C GLY A 32 3.97 -9.11 4.19
N TYR A 33 3.01 -8.20 4.13
CA TYR A 33 2.17 -7.97 2.96
C TYR A 33 3.03 -7.65 1.72
N LEU A 34 3.90 -6.65 1.80
CA LEU A 34 4.78 -6.27 0.68
C LEU A 34 5.63 -7.45 0.21
N SER A 35 6.24 -8.18 1.15
CA SER A 35 7.09 -9.34 0.85
C SER A 35 6.29 -10.43 0.13
N PHE A 36 5.10 -10.78 0.63
CA PHE A 36 4.25 -11.80 0.02
C PHE A 36 3.88 -11.43 -1.42
N PHE A 37 3.36 -10.21 -1.64
CA PHE A 37 2.88 -9.81 -2.96
C PHE A 37 4.01 -9.57 -3.97
N ARG A 38 5.18 -9.10 -3.53
CA ARG A 38 6.33 -8.83 -4.42
C ARG A 38 7.15 -10.09 -4.73
N ASN A 39 7.16 -11.08 -3.82
CA ASN A 39 7.94 -12.30 -3.98
C ASN A 39 7.13 -13.47 -4.58
N THR A 40 5.83 -13.29 -4.81
CA THR A 40 4.99 -14.31 -5.48
C THR A 40 4.54 -13.82 -6.84
N PRO A 41 4.59 -14.66 -7.90
CA PRO A 41 4.13 -14.24 -9.22
C PRO A 41 2.64 -13.89 -9.22
N LEU A 42 2.27 -12.79 -9.89
CA LEU A 42 0.87 -12.38 -10.03
C LEU A 42 -0.02 -13.50 -10.59
N MET A 43 0.50 -14.28 -11.54
CA MET A 43 -0.24 -15.41 -12.11
C MET A 43 -0.62 -16.46 -11.06
N VAL A 44 0.26 -16.74 -10.09
CA VAL A 44 -0.03 -17.66 -8.99
C VAL A 44 -1.13 -17.09 -8.09
N GLN A 45 -1.07 -15.80 -7.79
CA GLN A 45 -2.09 -15.14 -6.96
C GLN A 45 -3.47 -15.16 -7.63
N LEU A 46 -3.53 -14.84 -8.93
CA LEU A 46 -4.78 -14.94 -9.70
C LEU A 46 -5.28 -16.38 -9.79
N TYR A 47 -4.38 -17.35 -10.00
CA TYR A 47 -4.76 -18.76 -10.00
C TYR A 47 -5.40 -19.17 -8.67
N VAL A 48 -4.80 -18.77 -7.53
CA VAL A 48 -5.37 -19.03 -6.21
C VAL A 48 -6.76 -18.40 -6.09
N LEU A 49 -6.93 -17.15 -6.50
CA LEU A 49 -8.21 -16.45 -6.41
C LEU A 49 -9.31 -17.05 -7.31
N PHE A 50 -8.96 -17.53 -8.51
CA PHE A 50 -9.92 -18.06 -9.49
C PHE A 50 -10.20 -19.56 -9.33
N PHE A 51 -9.25 -20.33 -8.79
CA PHE A 51 -9.35 -21.80 -8.78
C PHE A 51 -9.22 -22.42 -7.39
N ALA A 52 -8.33 -21.92 -6.53
CA ALA A 52 -8.16 -22.50 -5.18
C ALA A 52 -9.18 -21.98 -4.16
N LEU A 53 -9.44 -20.67 -4.16
CA LEU A 53 -10.37 -20.01 -3.25
C LEU A 53 -11.82 -20.53 -3.40
N PRO A 54 -12.33 -20.82 -4.61
CA PRO A 54 -13.61 -21.50 -4.80
C PRO A 54 -13.71 -22.88 -4.13
N LEU A 55 -12.60 -23.62 -4.01
CA LEU A 55 -12.59 -24.92 -3.32
C LEU A 55 -12.84 -24.76 -1.81
N ALA A 56 -12.53 -23.59 -1.24
CA ALA A 56 -12.86 -23.23 0.13
C ALA A 56 -14.29 -22.66 0.27
N GLY A 57 -15.11 -22.72 -0.79
CA GLY A 57 -16.48 -22.20 -0.81
C GLY A 57 -16.59 -20.69 -1.00
N ILE A 58 -15.47 -19.99 -1.22
CA ILE A 58 -15.43 -18.54 -1.42
C ILE A 58 -15.31 -18.26 -2.91
N THR A 59 -16.37 -17.70 -3.50
CA THR A 59 -16.42 -17.36 -4.92
C THR A 59 -16.82 -15.90 -5.11
N PHE A 60 -16.19 -15.24 -6.07
CA PHE A 60 -16.52 -13.87 -6.45
C PHE A 60 -16.73 -13.78 -7.96
N PRO A 61 -17.52 -12.80 -8.44
CA PRO A 61 -17.58 -12.49 -9.86
C PRO A 61 -16.20 -12.17 -10.41
N ALA A 62 -15.92 -12.57 -11.66
CA ALA A 62 -14.59 -12.46 -12.27
C ALA A 62 -14.00 -11.03 -12.23
N ILE A 63 -14.85 -10.01 -12.40
CA ILE A 63 -14.44 -8.61 -12.30
C ILE A 63 -13.95 -8.28 -10.88
N THR A 64 -14.69 -8.70 -9.85
CA THR A 64 -14.33 -8.48 -8.45
C THR A 64 -13.02 -9.20 -8.10
N THR A 65 -12.89 -10.47 -8.51
CA THR A 65 -11.66 -11.24 -8.34
C THR A 65 -10.45 -10.55 -8.98
N GLY A 66 -10.61 -10.05 -10.21
CA GLY A 66 -9.58 -9.29 -10.90
C GLY A 66 -9.24 -7.96 -10.22
N VAL A 67 -10.23 -7.22 -9.72
CA VAL A 67 -10.01 -5.98 -8.96
C VAL A 67 -9.24 -6.23 -7.68
N ILE A 68 -9.61 -7.26 -6.91
CA ILE A 68 -8.94 -7.63 -5.66
C ILE A 68 -7.52 -8.12 -5.96
N GLY A 69 -7.36 -9.08 -6.87
CA GLY A 69 -6.06 -9.68 -7.17
C GLY A 69 -5.07 -8.64 -7.71
N LEU A 70 -5.45 -7.91 -8.76
CA LEU A 70 -4.58 -6.89 -9.35
C LEU A 70 -4.37 -5.72 -8.39
N GLY A 71 -5.43 -5.23 -7.74
CA GLY A 71 -5.33 -4.08 -6.87
C GLY A 71 -4.46 -4.35 -5.64
N CYS A 72 -4.61 -5.51 -4.98
CA CYS A 72 -3.75 -5.90 -3.88
C CYS A 72 -2.30 -6.10 -4.32
N TYR A 73 -2.08 -6.76 -5.46
CA TYR A 73 -0.74 -6.94 -6.03
C TYR A 73 -0.04 -5.60 -6.27
N TYR A 74 -0.68 -4.71 -7.04
CA TYR A 74 -0.11 -3.40 -7.36
C TYR A 74 0.00 -2.47 -6.14
N ALA A 75 -0.86 -2.62 -5.13
CA ALA A 75 -0.75 -1.84 -3.88
C ALA A 75 0.62 -2.01 -3.22
N ALA A 76 1.22 -3.22 -3.27
CA ALA A 76 2.55 -3.46 -2.70
C ALA A 76 3.65 -2.69 -3.44
N TYR A 77 3.56 -2.59 -4.77
CA TYR A 77 4.53 -1.84 -5.58
C TYR A 77 4.33 -0.33 -5.43
N ILE A 78 3.08 0.13 -5.40
CA ILE A 78 2.75 1.54 -5.18
C ILE A 78 3.19 1.99 -3.78
N ALA A 79 3.03 1.15 -2.75
CA ALA A 79 3.49 1.46 -1.41
C ALA A 79 5.01 1.72 -1.35
N GLU A 80 5.81 0.95 -2.08
CA GLU A 80 7.26 1.20 -2.17
C GLU A 80 7.59 2.45 -2.96
N ALA A 81 6.85 2.74 -4.04
CA ALA A 81 7.00 3.98 -4.79
C ALA A 81 6.71 5.20 -3.91
N TYR A 82 5.62 5.18 -3.13
CA TYR A 82 5.33 6.22 -2.14
C TYR A 82 6.41 6.30 -1.06
N ARG A 83 6.88 5.16 -0.56
CA ARG A 83 7.94 5.14 0.45
C ARG A 83 9.20 5.85 -0.07
N GLY A 84 9.64 5.51 -1.29
CA GLY A 84 10.76 6.16 -1.97
C GLY A 84 10.53 7.66 -2.16
N ALA A 85 9.37 8.04 -2.70
CA ALA A 85 9.04 9.45 -2.90
C ALA A 85 9.05 10.27 -1.59
N ILE A 86 8.55 9.70 -0.49
CA ILE A 86 8.59 10.36 0.82
C ILE A 86 10.00 10.40 1.40
N ASP A 87 10.80 9.35 1.22
CA ASP A 87 12.21 9.31 1.66
C ASP A 87 13.07 10.34 0.89
N ASP A 88 12.70 10.68 -0.34
CA ASP A 88 13.37 11.67 -1.19
C ASP A 88 13.01 13.13 -0.83
N ILE A 89 12.04 13.38 0.07
CA ILE A 89 11.65 14.74 0.46
C ILE A 89 12.82 15.42 1.19
N PRO A 90 13.24 16.63 0.74
CA PRO A 90 14.34 17.35 1.38
C PRO A 90 14.11 17.59 2.88
N ALA A 91 15.16 17.40 3.69
CA ALA A 91 15.11 17.62 5.14
C ALA A 91 14.56 19.01 5.52
N GLY A 92 14.83 20.03 4.71
CA GLY A 92 14.33 21.39 4.91
C GLY A 92 12.80 21.50 5.00
N GLN A 93 12.02 20.64 4.32
CA GLN A 93 10.56 20.63 4.45
C GLN A 93 10.12 20.17 5.85
N TRP A 94 10.81 19.16 6.39
CA TRP A 94 10.56 18.64 7.74
C TRP A 94 11.00 19.66 8.82
N GLU A 95 12.14 20.31 8.62
CA GLU A 95 12.66 21.34 9.51
C GLU A 95 11.77 22.59 9.51
N ALA A 96 11.31 23.04 8.34
CA ALA A 96 10.39 24.17 8.21
C ALA A 96 9.05 23.89 8.91
N ALA A 97 8.50 22.68 8.75
CA ALA A 97 7.28 22.28 9.45
C ALA A 97 7.44 22.36 10.97
N ARG A 98 8.60 21.93 11.49
CA ARG A 98 8.94 21.99 12.91
C ARG A 98 9.18 23.43 13.39
N ALA A 99 9.81 24.27 12.58
CA ALA A 99 10.06 25.68 12.90
C ALA A 99 8.77 26.52 12.97
N LEU A 100 7.76 26.14 12.18
CA LEU A 100 6.42 26.74 12.21
C LEU A 100 5.49 26.10 13.26
N ASP A 101 6.03 25.23 14.13
CA ASP A 101 5.31 24.51 15.19
C ASP A 101 4.09 23.72 14.68
N PHE A 102 4.17 23.19 13.45
CA PHE A 102 3.13 22.30 12.94
C PHE A 102 3.16 20.97 13.70
N ASN A 103 1.97 20.54 14.14
CA ASN A 103 1.82 19.20 14.70
C ASN A 103 2.02 18.14 13.61
N ARG A 104 2.28 16.90 14.03
CA ARG A 104 2.55 15.78 13.13
C ARG A 104 1.46 15.58 12.07
N GLY A 105 0.18 15.72 12.43
CA GLY A 105 -0.93 15.55 11.48
C GLY A 105 -0.94 16.63 10.39
N ASP A 106 -0.75 17.88 10.76
CA ASP A 106 -0.67 19.01 9.82
C ASP A 106 0.56 18.91 8.92
N THR A 107 1.73 18.54 9.45
CA THR A 107 2.94 18.29 8.66
C THR A 107 2.68 17.25 7.57
N TRP A 108 2.07 16.11 7.94
CA TRP A 108 1.77 15.07 6.96
C TRP A 108 0.76 15.52 5.90
N ARG A 109 -0.35 16.14 6.32
CA ARG A 109 -1.44 16.49 5.41
C ARG A 109 -1.14 17.68 4.50
N ARG A 110 -0.35 18.65 4.97
CA ARG A 110 -0.16 19.94 4.28
C ARG A 110 1.19 20.07 3.59
N ILE A 111 2.19 19.26 3.97
CA ILE A 111 3.58 19.42 3.51
C ILE A 111 4.10 18.15 2.87
N ILE A 112 3.87 16.98 3.48
CA ILE A 112 4.52 15.73 3.06
C ILE A 112 3.72 14.95 2.03
N LEU A 113 2.39 14.92 2.15
CA LEU A 113 1.51 14.17 1.25
C LEU A 113 1.23 14.86 -0.11
N PRO A 114 1.03 16.19 -0.17
CA PRO A 114 0.92 16.91 -1.45
C PRO A 114 2.27 16.99 -2.18
#